data_AF-A0A7V2LQN1-F1
#
_entry.id   AF-A0A7V2LQN1-F1
#
_cell.length_a   1.000
_cell.length_b   1.000
_cell.length_c   1.000
_cell.angle_alpha   90.00
_cell.angle_beta   90.00
_cell.angle_gamma   90.00
#
_symmetry.space_group_name_H-M   'P 1'
#
loop_
_entity.id
_entity.type
_entity.pdbx_description
1 polymer ?
#
loop_
_entity_poly.entity_id
_entity_poly.type
_entity_poly.pdbx_seq_one_letter_code
_entity_poly.pdbx_strand_id
1 'polypeptide(L)'
;MCLVDFFAACWLKKLRYPWSRLRRWLCERRYLKTELPPAKSLQEVQAHLKKITWTKDGLFHLYDSISYPQTVWAKKKDDCDGFSILAAELLQRLSPTLNPVLVTAAVMPLRKSHTVCAFRDGQGLAFFDNARLRKGNYQSYADIVAQFTRRADRVICWDAVKPNTFERLEFKRV
;
A
#
# COMPACT_ATOMS: atom_id res chain seq x y z
N MET A 1 14.83 -8.50 21.56
CA MET A 1 13.70 -7.87 20.85
C MET A 1 13.38 -6.57 21.55
N CYS A 2 13.57 -5.41 20.89
CA CYS A 2 13.38 -4.11 21.54
C CYS A 2 11.89 -3.72 21.58
N LEU A 3 11.53 -2.79 22.46
CA LEU A 3 10.16 -2.28 22.62
C LEU A 3 9.59 -1.74 21.31
N VAL A 4 10.44 -1.13 20.48
CA VAL A 4 10.11 -0.60 19.15
C VAL A 4 9.68 -1.72 18.19
N ASP A 5 10.39 -2.85 18.16
CA ASP A 5 10.04 -3.99 17.30
C ASP A 5 8.69 -4.61 17.70
N PHE A 6 8.45 -4.72 19.01
CA PHE A 6 7.18 -5.21 19.53
C PHE A 6 6.05 -4.25 19.18
N PHE A 7 6.25 -2.94 19.37
CA PHE A 7 5.27 -1.93 19.04
C PHE A 7 4.94 -1.93 17.55
N ALA A 8 5.94 -1.89 16.66
CA ALA A 8 5.74 -1.90 15.22
C ALA A 8 4.99 -3.15 14.75
N ALA A 9 5.35 -4.32 15.28
CA ALA A 9 4.67 -5.58 14.98
C ALA A 9 3.21 -5.58 15.47
N CYS A 10 2.96 -5.12 16.70
CA CYS A 10 1.62 -4.99 17.25
C CYS A 10 0.77 -3.98 16.47
N TRP A 11 1.36 -2.85 16.09
CA TRP A 11 0.71 -1.81 15.32
C TRP A 11 0.25 -2.33 13.96
N LEU A 12 1.16 -2.91 13.18
CA LEU A 12 0.84 -3.46 11.86
C LEU A 12 -0.15 -4.64 11.97
N LYS A 13 0.03 -5.52 12.96
CA LYS A 13 -0.80 -6.71 13.12
C LYS A 13 -2.22 -6.41 13.63
N LYS A 14 -2.45 -5.36 14.42
CA LYS A 14 -3.73 -5.19 15.12
C LYS A 14 -4.36 -3.81 14.99
N LEU A 15 -3.57 -2.74 14.88
CA LEU A 15 -4.07 -1.38 15.08
C LEU A 15 -4.25 -0.61 13.78
N ARG A 16 -3.31 -0.75 12.84
CA ARG A 16 -3.26 0.03 11.59
C ARG A 16 -4.57 -0.01 10.79
N TYR A 17 -5.13 -1.19 10.57
CA TYR A 17 -6.30 -1.35 9.69
C TYR A 17 -7.63 -0.91 10.33
N PRO A 18 -7.95 -1.28 11.60
CA PRO A 18 -9.08 -0.68 12.29
C PRO A 18 -9.00 0.85 12.36
N TRP A 19 -7.80 1.39 12.65
CA TRP A 19 -7.55 2.83 12.64
C TRP A 19 -7.83 3.46 11.26
N SER A 20 -7.32 2.83 10.20
CA SER A 20 -7.55 3.28 8.82
C SER A 20 -9.04 3.30 8.45
N ARG A 21 -9.80 2.27 8.84
CA ARG A 21 -11.25 2.22 8.62
C ARG A 21 -11.98 3.34 9.37
N LEU A 22 -11.63 3.55 10.64
CA LEU A 22 -12.25 4.58 11.47
C LEU A 22 -11.98 5.99 10.90
N ARG A 23 -10.73 6.33 10.60
CA ARG A 23 -10.38 7.64 10.02
C ARG A 23 -11.08 7.85 8.68
N ARG A 24 -11.05 6.86 7.77
CA ARG A 24 -11.77 6.93 6.50
C ARG A 24 -13.25 7.28 6.70
N TRP A 25 -13.90 6.60 7.64
CA TRP A 25 -15.31 6.82 7.95
C TRP A 25 -15.57 8.20 8.55
N LEU A 26 -14.70 8.71 9.43
CA LEU A 26 -14.87 10.01 10.07
C LEU A 26 -14.54 11.19 9.13
N CYS A 27 -13.48 11.08 8.33
CA CYS A 27 -12.86 12.22 7.66
C CYS A 27 -13.03 12.24 6.13
N GLU A 28 -13.37 11.11 5.51
CA GLU A 28 -13.24 10.95 4.06
C GLU A 28 -14.54 10.59 3.33
N ARG A 29 -15.64 10.38 4.05
CA ARG A 29 -16.94 10.00 3.44
C ARG A 29 -17.40 10.95 2.34
N ARG A 30 -17.08 12.25 2.45
CA ARG A 30 -17.42 13.26 1.43
C ARG A 30 -16.82 12.96 0.04
N TYR A 31 -15.70 12.24 -0.02
CA TYR A 31 -15.02 11.91 -1.27
C TYR A 31 -15.56 10.64 -1.93
N LEU A 32 -16.44 9.86 -1.29
CA LEU A 32 -16.94 8.60 -1.86
C LEU A 32 -17.69 8.77 -3.19
N LYS A 33 -18.20 9.98 -3.46
CA LYS A 33 -18.84 10.34 -4.74
C LYS A 33 -17.86 10.71 -5.85
N THR A 34 -16.57 10.86 -5.54
CA THR A 34 -15.56 11.19 -6.55
C THR A 34 -15.35 10.00 -7.47
N GLU A 35 -15.58 10.24 -8.76
CA GLU A 35 -15.31 9.24 -9.79
C GLU A 35 -13.81 9.03 -9.97
N LEU A 36 -13.41 7.76 -9.99
CA LEU A 36 -12.04 7.35 -10.28
C LEU A 36 -11.83 7.29 -11.79
N PRO A 37 -10.60 7.55 -12.26
CA PRO A 37 -10.32 7.57 -13.68
C PRO A 37 -10.43 6.16 -14.24
N PRO A 38 -10.95 5.99 -15.47
CA PRO A 38 -10.89 4.71 -16.15
C PRO A 38 -9.43 4.38 -16.49
N ALA A 39 -9.09 3.09 -16.44
CA ALA A 39 -7.82 2.58 -16.91
C ALA A 39 -8.06 1.30 -17.71
N LYS A 40 -7.55 1.25 -18.94
CA LYS A 40 -7.66 0.12 -19.87
C LYS A 40 -6.35 -0.69 -19.98
N SER A 41 -5.28 -0.20 -19.36
CA SER A 41 -3.97 -0.85 -19.37
C SER A 41 -3.17 -0.52 -18.12
N LEU A 42 -2.13 -1.33 -17.83
CA LEU A 42 -1.19 -1.05 -16.73
C LEU A 42 -0.45 0.28 -16.93
N GLN A 43 -0.18 0.66 -18.18
CA GLN A 43 0.44 1.94 -18.54
C GLN A 43 -0.47 3.11 -18.16
N GLU A 44 -1.78 2.99 -18.37
CA GLU A 44 -2.75 3.99 -17.95
C GLU A 44 -2.89 4.07 -16.43
N VAL A 45 -2.91 2.94 -15.72
CA VAL A 45 -2.85 2.91 -14.25
C VAL A 45 -1.63 3.70 -13.77
N GLN A 46 -0.45 3.40 -14.34
CA GLN A 46 0.79 4.11 -14.02
C GLN A 46 0.71 5.60 -14.35
N ALA A 47 0.13 5.98 -15.48
CA ALA A 47 -0.06 7.37 -15.88
C ALA A 47 -0.97 8.13 -14.91
N HIS A 48 -2.03 7.51 -14.40
CA HIS A 48 -2.89 8.11 -13.39
C HIS A 48 -2.19 8.27 -12.05
N LEU A 49 -1.40 7.28 -11.62
CA LEU A 49 -0.61 7.38 -10.40
C LEU A 49 0.44 8.49 -10.47
N LYS A 50 1.05 8.73 -11.65
CA LYS A 50 1.99 9.85 -11.86
C LYS A 50 1.36 11.24 -11.69
N LYS A 51 0.04 11.36 -11.74
CA LYS A 51 -0.69 12.62 -11.46
C LYS A 51 -0.83 12.90 -9.97
N ILE A 52 -0.52 11.94 -9.11
CA ILE A 52 -0.54 12.11 -7.67
C ILE A 52 0.81 12.69 -7.23
N THR A 53 0.77 13.75 -6.44
CA THR A 53 1.95 14.33 -5.83
C THR A 53 2.29 13.52 -4.59
N TRP A 54 3.48 12.91 -4.58
CA TRP A 54 3.96 12.24 -3.38
C TRP A 54 4.31 13.26 -2.31
N THR A 55 3.75 13.08 -1.12
CA THR A 55 4.19 13.82 0.05
C THR A 55 4.56 12.89 1.17
N LYS A 56 5.67 13.23 1.81
CA LYS A 56 6.10 12.59 3.03
C LYS A 56 5.17 13.00 4.16
N ASP A 57 4.65 12.03 4.92
CA ASP A 57 3.85 12.36 6.10
C ASP A 57 4.67 13.13 7.14
N GLY A 58 3.97 13.80 8.05
CA GLY A 58 4.59 14.51 9.16
C GLY A 58 5.23 13.57 10.19
N LEU A 59 5.55 14.12 11.35
CA LEU A 59 6.22 13.44 12.48
C LEU A 59 5.54 12.14 12.97
N PHE A 60 4.30 11.85 12.56
CA PHE A 60 3.50 10.70 13.00
C PHE A 60 3.43 9.54 11.99
N HIS A 61 4.46 9.34 11.16
CA HIS A 61 4.57 8.29 10.12
C HIS A 61 4.09 6.88 10.50
N LEU A 62 4.17 6.45 11.78
CA LEU A 62 3.67 5.14 12.16
C LEU A 62 2.14 5.10 12.27
N TYR A 63 1.50 6.21 12.60
CA TYR A 63 0.06 6.31 12.79
C TYR A 63 -0.69 6.54 11.49
N ASP A 64 0.00 6.38 10.37
CA ASP A 64 -0.59 6.65 9.09
C ASP A 64 -1.66 5.62 8.75
N SER A 65 -2.65 6.12 8.08
CA SER A 65 -3.92 5.48 7.82
C SER A 65 -4.12 5.46 6.33
N ILE A 66 -4.47 4.31 5.80
CA ILE A 66 -4.70 4.18 4.37
C ILE A 66 -5.99 4.94 4.05
N SER A 67 -5.97 5.89 3.12
CA SER A 67 -7.15 6.66 2.68
C SER A 67 -8.03 5.90 1.67
N TYR A 68 -9.25 6.36 1.40
CA TYR A 68 -10.03 5.86 0.27
C TYR A 68 -9.35 6.21 -1.06
N PRO A 69 -9.39 5.34 -2.09
CA PRO A 69 -8.80 5.67 -3.40
C PRO A 69 -9.42 6.92 -4.02
N GLN A 70 -10.72 7.17 -3.76
CA GLN A 70 -11.42 8.40 -4.16
C GLN A 70 -10.83 9.65 -3.52
N THR A 71 -10.43 9.57 -2.24
CA THR A 71 -9.79 10.68 -1.52
C THR A 71 -8.44 11.02 -2.14
N VAL A 72 -7.62 9.99 -2.41
CA VAL A 72 -6.31 10.12 -3.08
C VAL A 72 -6.51 10.81 -4.43
N TRP A 73 -7.48 10.33 -5.21
CA TRP A 73 -7.77 10.85 -6.53
C TRP A 73 -8.33 12.27 -6.52
N ALA A 74 -9.21 12.61 -5.57
CA ALA A 74 -9.77 13.94 -5.43
C ALA A 74 -8.69 14.97 -5.06
N LYS A 75 -7.81 14.61 -4.13
CA LYS A 75 -6.76 15.51 -3.62
C LYS A 75 -5.52 15.57 -4.51
N LYS A 76 -5.27 14.54 -5.33
CA LYS A 76 -4.04 14.38 -6.13
C LYS A 76 -2.76 14.45 -5.29
N LYS A 77 -2.84 14.08 -4.01
CA LYS A 77 -1.73 14.22 -3.07
C LYS A 77 -1.88 13.20 -1.95
N ASP A 78 -0.86 12.37 -1.77
CA ASP A 78 -0.83 11.37 -0.71
C ASP A 78 0.57 10.75 -0.55
N ASP A 79 0.71 9.83 0.40
CA ASP A 79 1.92 9.08 0.71
C ASP A 79 1.93 7.68 0.03
N CYS A 80 2.84 6.79 0.43
CA CYS A 80 2.89 5.43 -0.11
C CYS A 80 1.59 4.62 0.05
N ASP A 81 0.84 4.84 1.13
CA ASP A 81 -0.43 4.17 1.38
C ASP A 81 -1.49 4.62 0.39
N GLY A 82 -1.58 5.94 0.12
CA GLY A 82 -2.49 6.51 -0.84
C GLY A 82 -2.21 6.05 -2.29
N PHE A 83 -0.94 6.00 -2.70
CA PHE A 83 -0.60 5.44 -4.01
C PHE A 83 -0.99 3.96 -4.12
N SER A 84 -0.71 3.18 -3.08
CA SER A 84 -0.97 1.74 -3.08
C SER A 84 -2.46 1.42 -3.15
N ILE A 85 -3.30 2.13 -2.39
CA ILE A 85 -4.75 1.90 -2.43
C ILE A 85 -5.38 2.36 -3.75
N LEU A 86 -4.91 3.48 -4.32
CA LEU A 86 -5.40 3.93 -5.63
C LEU A 86 -4.99 2.94 -6.73
N ALA A 87 -3.75 2.46 -6.72
CA ALA A 87 -3.28 1.44 -7.65
C ALA A 87 -4.14 0.17 -7.55
N ALA A 88 -4.41 -0.29 -6.33
CA ALA A 88 -5.21 -1.48 -6.10
C ALA A 88 -6.63 -1.36 -6.67
N GLU A 89 -7.30 -0.24 -6.44
CA GLU A 89 -8.66 0.00 -6.95
C GLU A 89 -8.69 0.11 -8.49
N LEU A 90 -7.69 0.77 -9.09
CA LEU A 90 -7.58 0.85 -10.55
C LEU A 90 -7.29 -0.51 -11.19
N LEU A 91 -6.44 -1.33 -10.57
CA LEU A 91 -6.16 -2.69 -11.03
C LEU A 91 -7.38 -3.60 -10.91
N GLN A 92 -8.12 -3.49 -9.81
CA GLN A 92 -9.34 -4.26 -9.60
C GLN A 92 -10.40 -3.95 -10.67
N ARG A 93 -10.51 -2.69 -11.09
CA ARG A 93 -11.39 -2.24 -12.18
C ARG A 93 -10.89 -2.65 -13.57
N LEU A 94 -9.56 -2.63 -13.76
CA LEU A 94 -8.93 -3.05 -15.01
C LEU A 94 -9.17 -4.53 -15.29
N SER A 95 -8.92 -5.39 -14.30
CA SER A 95 -9.28 -6.80 -14.36
C SER A 95 -9.31 -7.43 -12.96
N PRO A 96 -10.39 -8.10 -12.57
CA PRO A 96 -10.45 -8.85 -11.32
C PRO A 96 -9.39 -9.95 -11.19
N THR A 97 -8.87 -10.47 -12.30
CA THR A 97 -7.86 -11.55 -12.30
C THR A 97 -6.49 -11.09 -11.83
N LEU A 98 -6.23 -9.78 -11.79
CA LEU A 98 -4.97 -9.21 -11.29
C LEU A 98 -4.84 -9.35 -9.76
N ASN A 99 -5.95 -9.53 -9.04
CA ASN A 99 -5.99 -9.77 -7.60
C ASN A 99 -5.02 -8.86 -6.78
N PRO A 100 -5.26 -7.54 -6.77
CA PRO A 100 -4.36 -6.59 -6.12
C PRO A 100 -4.36 -6.76 -4.59
N VAL A 101 -3.18 -6.60 -3.99
CA VAL A 101 -2.90 -6.79 -2.57
C VAL A 101 -2.01 -5.65 -2.08
N LEU A 102 -2.28 -5.14 -0.88
CA LEU A 102 -1.40 -4.18 -0.23
C LEU A 102 -0.34 -4.95 0.56
N VAL A 103 0.93 -4.68 0.27
CA VAL A 103 2.05 -5.28 0.98
C VAL A 103 2.76 -4.19 1.75
N THR A 104 2.81 -4.31 3.07
CA THR A 104 3.40 -3.31 3.96
C THR A 104 4.56 -3.92 4.73
N ALA A 105 5.71 -3.23 4.78
CA ALA A 105 6.80 -3.63 5.66
C ALA A 105 7.14 -2.53 6.67
N ALA A 106 7.21 -2.92 7.94
CA ALA A 106 7.77 -2.12 9.02
C ALA A 106 9.28 -2.43 9.13
N VAL A 107 10.11 -1.40 9.03
CA VAL A 107 11.58 -1.56 8.93
C VAL A 107 12.31 -0.56 9.84
N MET A 108 13.60 -0.75 10.06
CA MET A 108 14.45 0.22 10.76
C MET A 108 15.27 1.09 9.80
N PRO A 109 15.37 2.41 10.04
CA PRO A 109 14.52 3.19 10.96
C PRO A 109 13.05 3.22 10.48
N LEU A 110 12.09 3.30 11.42
CA LEU A 110 10.64 3.20 11.16
C LEU A 110 10.11 4.14 10.07
N ARG A 111 10.72 5.32 9.90
CA ARG A 111 10.40 6.29 8.83
C ARG A 111 10.66 5.78 7.40
N LYS A 112 11.36 4.64 7.24
CA LYS A 112 11.58 3.96 5.95
C LYS A 112 10.55 2.85 5.70
N SER A 113 9.59 2.64 6.61
CA SER A 113 8.49 1.70 6.40
C SER A 113 7.71 2.12 5.17
N HIS A 114 7.22 1.14 4.43
CA HIS A 114 6.67 1.41 3.09
C HIS A 114 5.56 0.42 2.76
N THR A 115 4.58 0.91 2.02
CA THR A 115 3.49 0.11 1.47
C THR A 115 3.56 0.16 -0.05
N VAL A 116 3.33 -1.00 -0.67
CA VAL A 116 3.23 -1.13 -2.12
C VAL A 116 1.95 -1.88 -2.50
N CYS A 117 1.51 -1.73 -3.74
CA CYS A 117 0.43 -2.55 -4.30
C CYS A 117 1.02 -3.65 -5.17
N ALA A 118 0.97 -4.89 -4.69
CA ALA A 118 1.32 -6.09 -5.43
C ALA A 118 0.10 -6.64 -6.19
N PHE A 119 0.32 -7.32 -7.31
CA PHE A 119 -0.72 -7.95 -8.10
C PHE A 119 -0.15 -9.09 -8.95
N ARG A 120 -1.01 -9.99 -9.43
CA ARG A 120 -0.64 -11.10 -10.31
C ARG A 120 -0.41 -10.59 -11.73
N ASP A 121 0.75 -10.90 -12.30
CA ASP A 121 1.11 -10.60 -13.70
C ASP A 121 1.64 -11.90 -14.35
N GLY A 122 0.77 -12.60 -15.07
CA GLY A 122 1.07 -13.93 -15.59
C GLY A 122 1.24 -14.98 -14.47
N GLN A 123 2.36 -15.71 -14.50
CA GLN A 123 2.70 -16.73 -13.50
C GLN A 123 3.37 -16.17 -12.23
N GLY A 124 3.71 -14.88 -12.23
CA GLY A 124 4.42 -14.24 -11.12
C GLY A 124 3.66 -13.06 -10.54
N LEU A 125 4.39 -12.23 -9.80
CA LEU A 125 3.90 -10.98 -9.22
C LEU A 125 4.59 -9.78 -9.86
N ALA A 126 3.86 -8.68 -9.93
CA ALA A 126 4.38 -7.35 -10.18
C ALA A 126 3.86 -6.41 -9.08
N PHE A 127 4.45 -5.22 -8.95
CA PHE A 127 3.96 -4.25 -7.98
C PHE A 127 4.14 -2.81 -8.41
N PHE A 128 3.29 -1.93 -7.89
CA PHE A 128 3.48 -0.49 -7.94
C PHE A 128 4.19 -0.02 -6.67
N ASP A 129 5.36 0.56 -6.88
CA ASP A 129 6.11 1.32 -5.88
C ASP A 129 5.86 2.81 -6.12
N ASN A 130 4.93 3.38 -5.37
CA ASN A 130 4.32 4.68 -5.67
C ASN A 130 3.80 4.69 -7.13
N ALA A 131 4.22 5.67 -7.94
CA ALA A 131 3.83 5.77 -9.35
C ALA A 131 4.61 4.85 -10.31
N ARG A 132 5.52 4.00 -9.82
CA ARG A 132 6.42 3.22 -10.68
C ARG A 132 6.01 1.75 -10.68
N LEU A 133 5.65 1.24 -11.86
CA LEU A 133 5.46 -0.18 -12.08
C LEU A 133 6.82 -0.90 -12.01
N ARG A 134 6.89 -1.93 -11.17
CA ARG A 134 8.03 -2.82 -11.04
C ARG A 134 7.61 -4.21 -11.54
N LYS A 135 8.19 -4.60 -12.66
CA LYS A 135 8.12 -5.98 -13.17
C LYS A 135 9.43 -6.70 -12.85
N GLY A 136 9.36 -8.00 -12.62
CA GLY A 136 10.50 -8.84 -12.30
C GLY A 136 10.05 -10.27 -12.02
N ASN A 137 10.99 -11.13 -11.65
CA ASN A 137 10.72 -12.53 -11.33
C ASN A 137 10.34 -12.70 -9.85
N TYR A 138 9.30 -11.99 -9.40
CA TYR A 138 8.81 -12.10 -8.03
C TYR A 138 7.82 -13.27 -7.94
N GLN A 139 8.09 -14.24 -7.07
CA GLN A 139 7.26 -15.43 -6.87
C GLN A 139 6.42 -15.33 -5.59
N SER A 140 6.82 -14.46 -4.66
CA SER A 140 6.18 -14.29 -3.36
C SER A 140 6.12 -12.83 -2.93
N TYR A 141 5.26 -12.52 -1.95
CA TYR A 141 5.26 -11.20 -1.30
C TYR A 141 6.57 -10.92 -0.56
N ALA A 142 7.26 -11.97 -0.08
CA ALA A 142 8.58 -11.84 0.53
C ALA A 142 9.63 -11.30 -0.46
N ASP A 143 9.58 -11.71 -1.73
CA ASP A 143 10.49 -11.19 -2.77
C ASP A 143 10.26 -9.71 -3.02
N ILE A 144 9.00 -9.28 -3.02
CA ILE A 144 8.61 -7.88 -3.15
C ILE A 144 9.10 -7.07 -1.95
N VAL A 145 8.89 -7.57 -0.73
CA VAL A 145 9.40 -6.95 0.51
C VAL A 145 10.91 -6.81 0.45
N ALA A 146 11.65 -7.86 0.09
CA ALA A 146 13.10 -7.81 -0.05
C ALA A 146 13.54 -6.73 -1.04
N GLN A 147 12.79 -6.54 -2.14
CA GLN A 147 13.11 -5.55 -3.15
C GLN A 147 12.96 -4.11 -2.65
N PHE A 148 11.81 -3.74 -2.07
CA PHE A 148 11.58 -2.34 -1.66
C PHE A 148 12.24 -1.99 -0.32
N THR A 149 12.58 -2.99 0.51
CA THR A 149 13.27 -2.79 1.79
C THR A 149 14.80 -2.86 1.70
N ARG A 150 15.39 -3.03 0.51
CA ARG A 150 16.86 -3.15 0.30
C ARG A 150 17.70 -2.03 0.92
N ARG A 151 17.13 -0.83 1.11
CA ARG A 151 17.79 0.33 1.71
C ARG A 151 17.49 0.52 3.20
N ALA A 152 16.70 -0.36 3.79
CA ALA A 152 16.45 -0.37 5.22
C ALA A 152 17.57 -1.13 5.93
N ASP A 153 17.75 -0.79 7.20
CA ASP A 153 18.84 -1.36 8.00
C ASP A 153 18.44 -2.79 8.43
N ARG A 154 17.14 -2.99 8.71
CA ARG A 154 16.55 -4.29 9.04
C ARG A 154 15.04 -4.26 8.83
N VAL A 155 14.45 -5.38 8.42
CA VAL A 155 12.99 -5.59 8.42
C VAL A 155 12.55 -6.10 9.79
N ILE A 156 11.50 -5.51 10.38
CA ILE A 156 10.92 -5.96 11.66
C ILE A 156 9.80 -6.97 11.40
N CYS A 157 8.86 -6.58 10.55
CA CYS A 157 7.74 -7.41 10.14
C CYS A 157 7.12 -6.86 8.86
N TRP A 158 6.31 -7.67 8.21
CA TRP A 158 5.53 -7.26 7.05
C TRP A 158 4.23 -8.05 6.98
N ASP A 159 3.29 -7.52 6.22
CA ASP A 159 2.04 -8.21 5.94
C ASP A 159 1.53 -7.95 4.52
N ALA A 160 0.57 -8.79 4.12
CA ALA A 160 -0.13 -8.70 2.86
C ALA A 160 -1.64 -8.73 3.16
N VAL A 161 -2.38 -7.74 2.67
CA VAL A 161 -3.81 -7.59 2.95
C VAL A 161 -4.62 -7.26 1.70
N LYS A 162 -5.89 -7.69 1.66
CA LYS A 162 -6.83 -7.26 0.63
C LYS A 162 -7.13 -5.76 0.77
N PRO A 163 -7.13 -4.97 -0.32
CA PRO A 163 -7.25 -3.51 -0.26
C PRO A 163 -8.62 -3.02 0.26
N ASN A 164 -9.70 -3.73 -0.07
CA ASN A 164 -11.06 -3.29 0.24
C ASN A 164 -11.49 -3.69 1.65
N THR A 165 -11.10 -4.90 2.08
CA THR A 165 -11.51 -5.44 3.38
C THR A 165 -10.41 -5.31 4.42
N PHE A 166 -9.15 -5.07 4.06
CA PHE A 166 -8.00 -5.27 4.96
C PHE A 166 -7.97 -6.66 5.61
N GLU A 167 -8.59 -7.65 4.98
CA GLU A 167 -8.44 -9.04 5.38
C GLU A 167 -6.99 -9.44 5.13
N ARG A 168 -6.36 -9.99 6.16
CA ARG A 168 -4.96 -10.36 6.10
C ARG A 168 -4.79 -11.70 5.41
N LEU A 169 -3.95 -11.72 4.38
CA LEU A 169 -3.54 -12.90 3.65
C LEU A 169 -2.29 -13.52 4.27
N GLU A 170 -1.34 -12.68 4.67
CA GLU A 170 -0.07 -13.12 5.25
C GLU A 170 0.43 -12.13 6.29
N PHE A 171 1.07 -12.62 7.34
CA PHE A 171 1.84 -11.83 8.31
C PHE A 171 3.15 -12.54 8.59
N LYS A 172 4.28 -11.86 8.48
CA LYS A 172 5.57 -12.42 8.85
C LYS A 172 6.34 -11.46 9.74
N ARG A 173 6.83 -12.00 10.85
CA ARG A 173 7.81 -11.34 11.70
C ARG A 173 9.20 -11.85 11.31
N VAL A 174 10.16 -10.94 11.19
CA VAL A 174 11.55 -11.24 10.82
C VAL A 174 12.42 -11.21 12.08
#